data_AF-A0A419EIP6-F1
#
_entry.id   AF-A0A419EIP6-F1
#
_cell.length_a   1.000
_cell.length_b   1.000
_cell.length_c   1.000
_cell.angle_alpha   90.00
_cell.angle_beta   90.00
_cell.angle_gamma   90.00
#
_symmetry.space_group_name_H-M   'P 1'
#
loop_
_entity.id
_entity.type
_entity.pdbx_description
1 polymer ?
#
loop_
_entity_poly.entity_id
_entity_poly.type
_entity_poly.pdbx_seq_one_letter_code
_entity_poly.pdbx_strand_id
1 'polypeptide(L)'
;MVAQGESDNKYGNVQAQVCMFPKKFLFPLIVVLCIAVTVYIFYPGYMDNDALDQFKQGVNGDFNDWHPPIMSWLWMQVNRVFSGALGMLLMHVTLYWCGLGALIHYSAKGLPGKSLYLLIGFYPPAFMLLSTIVKDVAMATSLIFGFSLILLSERKRSLLLFVPGIVFLGYGMFIRHNAILAVFPLILLSGFVLAKIYPVQIGKASSTKMSLILGIFLFGIVFTIGSFVDNLLTQKKTYPFQQIMLHDLAGMSIRLKTYLIPESMASSEQPSMKDLRRIYQRNSIKNLYWPDFTNIHYKILHDPAQVGELVNAWVKGVVDYPRAYLLQRSNVFASVINLRGGKNCAPYYYVDTVYKPRGHYQSAAV
;
A
#
# COMPACT_ATOMS: atom_id res chain seq x y z
N MET A 1 10.03 42.99 -82.56
CA MET A 1 9.00 41.99 -82.88
C MET A 1 9.47 40.64 -82.39
N VAL A 2 8.63 39.96 -81.61
CA VAL A 2 8.71 38.55 -81.15
C VAL A 2 9.77 38.24 -80.09
N ALA A 3 9.56 37.38 -79.08
CA ALA A 3 8.48 37.19 -78.10
C ALA A 3 9.05 36.19 -77.06
N GLN A 4 8.71 36.42 -75.79
CA GLN A 4 8.45 35.47 -74.68
C GLN A 4 9.20 34.14 -74.55
N GLY A 5 9.64 33.88 -73.32
CA GLY A 5 10.00 32.54 -72.84
C GLY A 5 10.46 32.50 -71.38
N GLU A 6 9.67 33.05 -70.45
CA GLU A 6 9.80 32.75 -69.01
C GLU A 6 9.42 31.28 -68.78
N SER A 7 10.41 30.43 -68.50
CA SER A 7 10.15 29.07 -68.03
C SER A 7 10.02 29.07 -66.50
N ASP A 8 8.77 29.11 -66.05
CA ASP A 8 8.30 28.78 -64.70
C ASP A 8 8.96 27.48 -64.20
N ASN A 9 9.90 27.58 -63.27
CA ASN A 9 10.42 26.42 -62.54
C ASN A 9 9.44 26.09 -61.40
N LYS A 10 8.30 25.51 -61.78
CA LYS A 10 7.19 25.07 -60.91
C LYS A 10 7.38 23.63 -60.44
N TYR A 11 8.56 23.28 -59.95
CA TYR A 11 8.73 22.06 -59.16
C TYR A 11 8.77 22.45 -57.68
N GLY A 12 7.55 22.65 -57.16
CA GLY A 12 7.30 22.84 -55.75
C GLY A 12 7.94 21.72 -54.96
N ASN A 13 8.77 22.10 -53.99
CA ASN A 13 9.12 21.29 -52.84
C ASN A 13 7.83 20.77 -52.19
N VAL A 14 7.37 19.59 -52.60
CA VAL A 14 6.47 18.78 -51.77
C VAL A 14 7.35 18.21 -50.66
N GLN A 15 7.72 19.08 -49.71
CA GLN A 15 8.09 18.62 -48.38
C GLN A 15 6.87 17.86 -47.90
N ALA A 16 6.99 16.53 -47.87
CA ALA A 16 6.07 15.69 -47.14
C ALA A 16 5.94 16.31 -45.74
N GLN A 17 4.81 16.97 -45.48
CA GLN A 17 4.37 17.31 -44.14
C GLN A 17 4.08 15.98 -43.45
N VAL A 18 5.16 15.27 -43.07
CA VAL A 18 5.08 14.29 -42.01
C VAL A 18 4.51 15.08 -40.85
N CYS A 19 3.27 14.77 -40.44
CA CYS A 19 2.63 15.34 -39.27
C CYS A 19 3.57 15.12 -38.08
N MET A 20 4.47 16.07 -37.84
CA MET A 20 5.40 16.00 -36.72
C MET A 20 4.56 16.11 -35.47
N PHE A 21 4.40 14.97 -34.79
CA PHE A 21 3.76 14.93 -33.48
C PHE A 21 4.40 16.00 -32.61
N PRO A 22 3.61 16.92 -32.02
CA PRO A 22 4.18 18.02 -31.27
C PRO A 22 5.07 17.47 -30.16
N LYS A 23 6.33 17.92 -30.07
CA LYS A 23 7.34 17.39 -29.11
C LYS A 23 6.84 17.36 -27.66
N LYS A 24 5.86 18.21 -27.32
CA LYS A 24 5.16 18.24 -26.02
C LYS A 24 4.37 16.97 -25.67
N PHE A 25 3.96 16.17 -26.66
CA PHE A 25 3.19 14.93 -26.47
C PHE A 25 4.03 13.65 -26.44
N LEU A 26 5.32 13.73 -26.84
CA LEU A 26 6.21 12.56 -26.86
C LEU A 26 6.37 11.94 -25.47
N PHE A 27 6.56 12.76 -24.43
CA PHE A 27 6.75 12.23 -23.09
C PHE A 27 5.48 11.59 -22.49
N PRO A 28 4.29 12.21 -22.58
CA PRO A 28 3.04 11.53 -22.23
C PRO A 28 2.83 10.20 -22.98
N LEU A 29 3.20 10.14 -24.27
CA LEU A 29 3.12 8.89 -25.05
C LEU A 29 4.04 7.80 -24.49
N ILE A 30 5.25 8.16 -24.03
CA ILE A 30 6.17 7.22 -23.35
C ILE A 30 5.53 6.71 -22.05
N VAL A 31 4.90 7.58 -21.25
CA VAL A 31 4.21 7.17 -20.02
C VAL A 31 3.08 6.18 -20.33
N VAL A 32 2.27 6.46 -21.37
CA VAL A 32 1.21 5.53 -21.84
C VAL A 32 1.80 4.20 -22.29
N LEU A 33 2.92 4.21 -23.01
CA LEU A 33 3.63 2.98 -23.40
C LEU A 33 4.11 2.19 -22.18
N CYS A 34 4.63 2.86 -21.14
CA CYS A 34 5.04 2.20 -19.90
C CYS A 34 3.85 1.55 -19.18
N ILE A 35 2.69 2.22 -19.15
CA ILE A 35 1.44 1.62 -18.64
C ILE A 35 1.11 0.36 -19.45
N ALA A 36 1.05 0.46 -20.77
CA ALA A 36 0.69 -0.65 -21.65
C ALA A 36 1.64 -1.85 -21.49
N VAL A 37 2.96 -1.61 -21.47
CA VAL A 37 3.98 -2.65 -21.27
C VAL A 37 3.84 -3.30 -19.90
N THR A 38 3.64 -2.51 -18.84
CA THR A 38 3.49 -3.04 -17.47
C THR A 38 2.23 -3.90 -17.34
N VAL A 39 1.10 -3.43 -17.89
CA VAL A 39 -0.15 -4.21 -17.93
C VAL A 39 0.04 -5.48 -18.73
N TYR A 40 0.71 -5.43 -19.89
CA TYR A 40 0.96 -6.61 -20.73
C TYR A 40 1.79 -7.67 -19.98
N ILE A 41 2.85 -7.28 -19.28
CA ILE A 41 3.73 -8.19 -18.54
C ILE A 41 2.99 -8.82 -17.35
N PHE A 42 2.15 -8.04 -16.65
CA PHE A 42 1.54 -8.47 -15.39
C PHE A 42 0.07 -8.84 -15.51
N TYR A 43 -0.50 -8.90 -16.71
CA TYR A 43 -1.88 -9.31 -16.93
C TYR A 43 -2.14 -10.75 -16.41
N PRO A 44 -3.25 -11.02 -15.71
CA PRO A 44 -4.32 -10.10 -15.28
C PRO A 44 -4.07 -9.46 -13.89
N GLY A 45 -2.92 -9.74 -13.28
CA GLY A 45 -2.56 -9.39 -11.91
C GLY A 45 -2.55 -10.64 -11.02
N TYR A 46 -1.68 -10.62 -10.01
CA TYR A 46 -1.53 -11.70 -9.03
C TYR A 46 -2.27 -11.35 -7.73
N MET A 47 -3.05 -12.29 -7.21
CA MET A 47 -3.70 -12.18 -5.89
C MET A 47 -3.02 -13.11 -4.90
N ASP A 48 -2.51 -12.56 -3.80
CA ASP A 48 -2.10 -13.36 -2.65
C ASP A 48 -3.30 -13.65 -1.73
N ASN A 49 -3.06 -14.31 -0.59
CA ASN A 49 -4.13 -14.66 0.35
C ASN A 49 -4.88 -13.44 0.89
N ASP A 50 -4.18 -12.34 1.17
CA ASP A 50 -4.80 -11.10 1.65
C ASP A 50 -5.65 -10.47 0.54
N ALA A 51 -5.15 -10.44 -0.69
CA ALA A 51 -5.89 -9.93 -1.85
C ALA A 51 -7.13 -10.78 -2.16
N LEU A 52 -7.01 -12.11 -2.06
CA LEU A 52 -8.13 -13.04 -2.24
C LEU A 52 -9.22 -12.83 -1.18
N ASP A 53 -8.83 -12.59 0.08
CA ASP A 53 -9.78 -12.26 1.14
C ASP A 53 -10.51 -10.94 0.84
N GLN A 54 -9.76 -9.87 0.51
CA GLN A 54 -10.36 -8.57 0.15
C GLN A 54 -11.26 -8.65 -1.09
N PHE A 55 -10.88 -9.45 -2.09
CA PHE A 55 -11.70 -9.69 -3.27
C PHE A 55 -13.00 -10.41 -2.91
N LYS A 56 -12.94 -11.47 -2.08
CA LYS A 56 -14.13 -12.20 -1.60
C LYS A 56 -15.06 -11.28 -0.79
N GLN A 57 -14.51 -10.45 0.09
CA GLN A 57 -15.31 -9.44 0.81
C GLN A 57 -16.00 -8.49 -0.17
N GLY A 58 -15.29 -8.02 -1.20
CA GLY A 58 -15.86 -7.16 -2.25
C GLY A 58 -16.96 -7.83 -3.08
N VAL A 59 -16.80 -9.11 -3.44
CA VAL A 59 -17.83 -9.87 -4.18
C VAL A 59 -19.07 -10.12 -3.32
N ASN A 60 -18.89 -10.44 -2.04
CA ASN A 60 -19.98 -10.78 -1.13
C ASN A 60 -20.65 -9.54 -0.49
N GLY A 61 -19.99 -8.38 -0.50
CA GLY A 61 -20.43 -7.19 0.22
C GLY A 61 -20.36 -7.32 1.75
N ASP A 62 -19.59 -8.28 2.26
CA ASP A 62 -19.43 -8.58 3.69
C ASP A 62 -18.03 -8.14 4.12
N PHE A 63 -17.93 -6.92 4.65
CA PHE A 63 -16.67 -6.29 5.00
C PHE A 63 -16.38 -6.40 6.49
N ASN A 64 -15.14 -6.77 6.82
CA ASN A 64 -14.64 -6.83 8.20
C ASN A 64 -13.43 -5.90 8.39
N ASP A 65 -12.95 -5.80 9.63
CA ASP A 65 -11.79 -4.96 10.00
C ASP A 65 -10.44 -5.71 10.02
N TRP A 66 -10.37 -6.93 9.47
CA TRP A 66 -9.11 -7.67 9.38
C TRP A 66 -8.11 -6.94 8.49
N HIS A 67 -8.66 -6.34 7.43
CA HIS A 67 -8.01 -5.34 6.60
C HIS A 67 -8.92 -4.12 6.53
N PRO A 68 -8.37 -2.91 6.32
CA PRO A 68 -9.22 -1.76 6.05
C PRO A 68 -10.16 -2.02 4.86
N PRO A 69 -11.49 -1.87 5.03
CA PRO A 69 -12.49 -2.30 4.07
C PRO A 69 -12.52 -1.44 2.80
N ILE A 70 -11.90 -0.26 2.81
CA ILE A 70 -11.95 0.68 1.69
C ILE A 70 -11.40 0.11 0.38
N MET A 71 -10.35 -0.72 0.46
CA MET A 71 -9.80 -1.38 -0.74
C MET A 71 -10.75 -2.47 -1.24
N SER A 72 -11.33 -3.28 -0.35
CA SER A 72 -12.33 -4.30 -0.71
C SER A 72 -13.58 -3.66 -1.34
N TRP A 73 -14.05 -2.55 -0.77
CA TRP A 73 -15.17 -1.78 -1.31
C TRP A 73 -14.86 -1.17 -2.69
N LEU A 74 -13.67 -0.59 -2.86
CA LEU A 74 -13.25 -0.08 -4.16
C LEU A 74 -13.17 -1.21 -5.19
N TRP A 75 -12.62 -2.35 -4.79
CA TRP A 75 -12.55 -3.53 -5.66
C TRP A 75 -13.94 -4.00 -6.07
N MET A 76 -14.91 -4.01 -5.15
CA MET A 76 -16.32 -4.27 -5.49
C MET A 76 -16.83 -3.36 -6.61
N GLN A 77 -16.51 -2.06 -6.59
CA GLN A 77 -16.93 -1.13 -7.64
C GLN A 77 -16.24 -1.42 -8.97
N VAL A 78 -14.92 -1.61 -8.93
CA VAL A 78 -14.10 -1.91 -10.11
C VAL A 78 -14.51 -3.23 -10.75
N ASN A 79 -14.89 -4.22 -9.94
CA ASN A 79 -15.32 -5.55 -10.36
C ASN A 79 -16.65 -5.53 -11.16
N ARG A 80 -17.43 -4.43 -11.08
CA ARG A 80 -18.62 -4.24 -11.93
C ARG A 80 -18.27 -3.95 -13.39
N VAL A 81 -17.04 -3.49 -13.65
CA VAL A 81 -16.55 -3.15 -15.00
C VAL A 81 -15.55 -4.19 -15.50
N PHE A 82 -14.57 -4.55 -14.67
CA PHE A 82 -13.54 -5.53 -14.98
C PHE A 82 -13.52 -6.61 -13.90
N SER A 83 -13.90 -7.83 -14.24
CA SER A 83 -13.92 -8.93 -13.28
C SER A 83 -12.50 -9.32 -12.81
N GLY A 84 -12.39 -9.69 -11.53
CA GLY A 84 -11.15 -10.20 -10.95
C GLY A 84 -10.09 -9.12 -10.69
N ALA A 85 -8.82 -9.48 -10.92
CA ALA A 85 -7.65 -8.64 -10.60
C ALA A 85 -7.44 -7.46 -11.57
N LEU A 86 -7.91 -7.60 -12.80
CA LEU A 86 -7.53 -6.73 -13.92
C LEU A 86 -7.83 -5.25 -13.66
N GLY A 87 -9.03 -4.94 -13.17
CA GLY A 87 -9.40 -3.55 -12.95
C GLY A 87 -8.52 -2.86 -11.89
N MET A 88 -8.16 -3.58 -10.83
CA MET A 88 -7.25 -3.07 -9.81
C MET A 88 -5.81 -2.97 -10.33
N LEU A 89 -5.37 -3.92 -11.17
CA LEU A 89 -4.08 -3.83 -11.86
C LEU A 89 -4.00 -2.55 -12.71
N LEU A 90 -5.00 -2.33 -13.56
CA LEU A 90 -5.09 -1.13 -14.41
C LEU A 90 -5.03 0.14 -13.58
N MET A 91 -5.77 0.19 -12.46
CA MET A 91 -5.75 1.31 -11.55
C MET A 91 -4.35 1.54 -10.94
N HIS A 92 -3.75 0.53 -10.30
CA HIS A 92 -2.44 0.65 -9.65
C HIS A 92 -1.35 1.09 -10.64
N VAL A 93 -1.29 0.43 -11.81
CA VAL A 93 -0.28 0.72 -12.85
C VAL A 93 -0.48 2.13 -13.42
N THR A 94 -1.73 2.54 -13.65
CA THR A 94 -2.02 3.89 -14.15
C THR A 94 -1.64 4.96 -13.12
N LEU A 95 -2.01 4.80 -11.86
CA LEU A 95 -1.65 5.74 -10.78
C LEU A 95 -0.13 5.83 -10.64
N TYR A 96 0.57 4.70 -10.68
CA TYR A 96 2.02 4.63 -10.60
C TYR A 96 2.70 5.44 -11.71
N TRP A 97 2.42 5.10 -12.98
CA TRP A 97 3.13 5.71 -14.11
C TRP A 97 2.68 7.15 -14.38
N CYS A 98 1.41 7.48 -14.20
CA CYS A 98 0.95 8.86 -14.32
C CYS A 98 1.55 9.74 -13.22
N GLY A 99 1.58 9.25 -11.97
CA GLY A 99 2.14 9.99 -10.85
C GLY A 99 3.65 10.18 -10.98
N LEU A 100 4.38 9.11 -11.27
CA LEU A 100 5.82 9.16 -11.50
C LEU A 100 6.15 10.02 -12.74
N GLY A 101 5.41 9.86 -13.83
CA GLY A 101 5.56 10.66 -15.04
C GLY A 101 5.36 12.15 -14.78
N ALA A 102 4.34 12.52 -14.00
CA ALA A 102 4.12 13.90 -13.60
C ALA A 102 5.29 14.44 -12.76
N LEU A 103 5.77 13.70 -11.76
CA LEU A 103 6.94 14.10 -10.95
C LEU A 103 8.20 14.30 -11.81
N ILE A 104 8.48 13.36 -12.72
CA ILE A 104 9.61 13.46 -13.64
C ILE A 104 9.46 14.66 -14.57
N HIS A 105 8.26 14.90 -15.09
CA HIS A 105 7.99 16.06 -15.94
C HIS A 105 8.34 17.38 -15.25
N TYR A 106 8.16 17.45 -13.93
CA TYR A 106 8.42 18.63 -13.11
C TYR A 106 9.86 18.80 -12.67
N SER A 107 10.59 17.70 -12.54
CA SER A 107 11.97 17.70 -12.02
C SER A 107 13.02 17.73 -13.14
N ALA A 108 12.72 17.17 -14.32
CA ALA A 108 13.69 16.97 -15.39
C ALA A 108 13.44 17.84 -16.61
N LYS A 109 14.53 18.29 -17.25
CA LYS A 109 14.51 19.09 -18.49
C LYS A 109 14.82 18.22 -19.71
N GLY A 110 14.16 18.52 -20.82
CA GLY A 110 14.36 17.82 -22.10
C GLY A 110 13.82 16.37 -22.09
N LEU A 111 13.67 15.79 -23.28
CA LEU A 111 13.19 14.40 -23.42
C LEU A 111 14.22 13.38 -22.90
N PRO A 112 15.53 13.47 -23.19
CA PRO A 112 16.50 12.48 -22.74
C PRO A 112 16.59 12.36 -21.21
N GLY A 113 16.63 13.50 -20.50
CA GLY A 113 16.66 13.50 -19.04
C GLY A 113 15.39 12.91 -18.43
N LYS A 114 14.23 13.26 -18.99
CA LYS A 114 12.94 12.67 -18.56
C LYS A 114 12.92 11.16 -18.78
N SER A 115 13.36 10.67 -19.93
CA SER A 115 13.45 9.24 -20.23
C SER A 115 14.42 8.51 -19.29
N LEU A 116 15.56 9.12 -18.96
CA LEU A 116 16.53 8.55 -18.02
C LEU A 116 15.93 8.38 -16.61
N TYR A 117 15.27 9.42 -16.07
CA TYR A 117 14.62 9.30 -14.76
C TYR A 117 13.46 8.30 -14.75
N LEU A 118 12.84 8.04 -15.91
CA LEU A 118 11.76 7.07 -16.02
C LEU A 118 12.25 5.64 -15.77
N LEU A 119 13.55 5.36 -15.96
CA LEU A 119 14.17 4.08 -15.59
C LEU A 119 14.07 3.79 -14.08
N ILE A 120 13.93 4.80 -13.22
CA ILE A 120 13.67 4.60 -11.78
C ILE A 120 12.35 3.84 -11.58
N GLY A 121 11.38 4.05 -12.47
CA GLY A 121 10.10 3.34 -12.45
C GLY A 121 10.22 1.83 -12.71
N PHE A 122 11.34 1.42 -13.33
CA PHE A 122 11.66 0.02 -13.61
C PHE A 122 12.61 -0.60 -12.58
N TYR A 123 12.85 0.07 -11.44
CA TYR A 123 13.64 -0.53 -10.36
C TYR A 123 13.03 -1.87 -9.92
N PRO A 124 13.73 -3.01 -10.08
CA PRO A 124 13.08 -4.33 -10.10
C PRO A 124 12.22 -4.64 -8.88
N PRO A 125 12.64 -4.35 -7.63
CA PRO A 125 11.80 -4.61 -6.46
C PRO A 125 10.47 -3.84 -6.47
N ALA A 126 10.47 -2.58 -6.90
CA ALA A 126 9.25 -1.78 -6.98
C ALA A 126 8.39 -2.18 -8.18
N PHE A 127 9.03 -2.40 -9.33
CA PHE A 127 8.35 -2.74 -10.57
C PHE A 127 7.66 -4.11 -10.49
N MET A 128 8.34 -5.14 -9.96
CA MET A 128 7.76 -6.48 -9.81
C MET A 128 6.57 -6.51 -8.85
N LEU A 129 6.56 -5.66 -7.81
CA LEU A 129 5.43 -5.56 -6.89
C LEU A 129 4.15 -5.02 -7.56
N LEU A 130 4.25 -4.26 -8.66
CA LEU A 130 3.09 -3.78 -9.40
C LEU A 130 2.23 -4.93 -9.96
N SER A 131 2.80 -6.14 -10.08
CA SER A 131 2.05 -7.32 -10.48
C SER A 131 1.03 -7.79 -9.44
N THR A 132 1.23 -7.46 -8.17
CA THR A 132 0.48 -8.01 -7.04
C THR A 132 -0.58 -7.04 -6.55
N ILE A 133 -1.83 -7.48 -6.44
CA ILE A 133 -2.96 -6.64 -6.04
C ILE A 133 -3.09 -6.59 -4.51
N VAL A 134 -2.08 -6.01 -3.87
CA VAL A 134 -2.03 -5.87 -2.41
C VAL A 134 -2.17 -4.43 -1.97
N LYS A 135 -2.71 -4.25 -0.76
CA LYS A 135 -2.84 -2.97 -0.08
C LYS A 135 -1.55 -2.13 -0.02
N ASP A 136 -0.37 -2.75 0.01
CA ASP A 136 0.92 -2.04 -0.12
C ASP A 136 1.03 -1.23 -1.41
N VAL A 137 0.72 -1.90 -2.53
CA VAL A 137 0.83 -1.33 -3.88
C VAL A 137 -0.27 -0.30 -4.08
N ALA A 138 -1.48 -0.60 -3.63
CA ALA A 138 -2.59 0.34 -3.64
C ALA A 138 -2.23 1.64 -2.88
N MET A 139 -1.64 1.52 -1.68
CA MET A 139 -1.16 2.65 -0.89
C MET A 139 -0.05 3.40 -1.66
N ALA A 140 1.04 2.72 -2.03
CA ALA A 140 2.20 3.37 -2.63
C ALA A 140 1.87 4.13 -3.91
N THR A 141 1.13 3.50 -4.83
CA THR A 141 0.71 4.11 -6.09
C THR A 141 -0.24 5.30 -5.89
N SER A 142 -1.15 5.21 -4.92
CA SER A 142 -2.03 6.33 -4.55
C SER A 142 -1.26 7.51 -3.96
N LEU A 143 -0.25 7.25 -3.13
CA LEU A 143 0.58 8.31 -2.55
C LEU A 143 1.43 9.01 -3.62
N ILE A 144 2.04 8.25 -4.53
CA ILE A 144 2.81 8.80 -5.67
C ILE A 144 1.90 9.69 -6.52
N PHE A 145 0.72 9.19 -6.90
CA PHE A 145 -0.21 9.94 -7.73
C PHE A 145 -0.78 11.16 -7.01
N GLY A 146 -1.28 10.98 -5.78
CA GLY A 146 -1.84 12.06 -4.96
C GLY A 146 -0.84 13.19 -4.72
N PHE A 147 0.40 12.85 -4.35
CA PHE A 147 1.46 13.85 -4.17
C PHE A 147 1.80 14.58 -5.47
N SER A 148 1.84 13.87 -6.61
CA SER A 148 2.09 14.50 -7.91
C SER A 148 1.01 15.52 -8.28
N LEU A 149 -0.27 15.24 -7.94
CA LEU A 149 -1.39 16.15 -8.14
C LEU A 149 -1.32 17.36 -7.22
N ILE A 150 -0.91 17.18 -5.95
CA ILE A 150 -0.69 18.29 -5.02
C ILE A 150 0.39 19.24 -5.57
N LEU A 151 1.52 18.74 -6.05
CA LEU A 151 2.56 19.58 -6.65
C LEU A 151 2.09 20.27 -7.94
N LEU A 152 1.32 19.57 -8.78
CA LEU A 152 0.74 20.17 -9.97
C LEU A 152 -0.28 21.27 -9.64
N SER A 153 -1.07 21.06 -8.58
CA SER A 153 -2.07 22.03 -8.10
C SER A 153 -1.43 23.33 -7.64
N GLU A 154 -0.24 23.27 -7.03
CA GLU A 154 0.54 24.46 -6.67
C GLU A 154 0.94 25.24 -7.92
N ARG A 155 1.53 24.56 -8.91
CA ARG A 155 2.04 25.19 -10.13
C ARG A 155 0.93 25.81 -10.98
N LYS A 156 -0.23 25.15 -11.02
CA LYS A 156 -1.39 25.59 -11.82
C LYS A 156 -2.36 26.45 -11.02
N ARG A 157 -2.11 26.65 -9.71
CA ARG A 157 -3.03 27.27 -8.75
C ARG A 157 -4.45 26.73 -8.87
N SER A 158 -4.60 25.40 -8.91
CA SER A 158 -5.86 24.74 -9.29
C SER A 158 -6.40 23.83 -8.20
N LEU A 159 -7.55 24.19 -7.62
CA LEU A 159 -8.26 23.31 -6.70
C LEU A 159 -8.75 22.01 -7.35
N LEU A 160 -9.02 22.03 -8.66
CA LEU A 160 -9.45 20.85 -9.41
C LEU A 160 -8.39 19.74 -9.42
N LEU A 161 -7.12 20.10 -9.19
CA LEU A 161 -6.01 19.16 -9.04
C LEU A 161 -5.71 18.89 -7.56
N PHE A 162 -5.90 19.89 -6.71
CA PHE A 162 -5.68 19.76 -5.27
C PHE A 162 -6.62 18.74 -4.64
N VAL A 163 -7.93 18.85 -4.90
CA VAL A 163 -8.95 18.00 -4.27
C VAL A 163 -8.74 16.53 -4.59
N PRO A 164 -8.58 16.09 -5.86
CA PRO A 164 -8.25 14.70 -6.15
C PRO A 164 -6.91 14.27 -5.53
N GLY A 165 -5.91 15.17 -5.48
CA GLY A 165 -4.65 14.91 -4.78
C GLY A 165 -4.87 14.52 -3.31
N ILE A 166 -5.69 15.28 -2.59
CA ILE A 166 -6.07 14.97 -1.20
C ILE A 166 -6.88 13.68 -1.11
N VAL A 167 -7.80 13.41 -2.03
CA VAL A 167 -8.58 12.18 -2.07
C VAL A 167 -7.67 10.95 -2.20
N PHE A 168 -6.67 10.98 -3.10
CA PHE A 168 -5.72 9.87 -3.26
C PHE A 168 -4.78 9.71 -2.06
N LEU A 169 -4.34 10.81 -1.44
CA LEU A 169 -3.59 10.75 -0.19
C LEU A 169 -4.42 10.16 0.96
N GLY A 170 -5.69 10.55 1.06
CA GLY A 170 -6.65 10.00 2.02
C GLY A 170 -6.92 8.52 1.78
N TYR A 171 -7.17 8.11 0.53
CA TYR A 171 -7.30 6.70 0.17
C TYR A 171 -6.06 5.91 0.59
N GLY A 172 -4.85 6.39 0.26
CA GLY A 172 -3.60 5.78 0.70
C GLY A 172 -3.48 5.64 2.23
N MET A 173 -3.94 6.63 3.00
CA MET A 173 -3.96 6.59 4.47
C MET A 173 -4.84 5.47 5.01
N PHE A 174 -6.01 5.25 4.40
CA PHE A 174 -7.00 4.31 4.91
C PHE A 174 -6.89 2.89 4.34
N ILE A 175 -6.00 2.64 3.39
CA ILE A 175 -5.70 1.27 2.92
C ILE A 175 -4.88 0.46 3.94
N ARG A 176 -4.13 1.15 4.82
CA ARG A 176 -3.16 0.56 5.74
C ARG A 176 -3.16 1.36 7.05
N HIS A 177 -3.38 0.69 8.19
CA HIS A 177 -3.42 1.35 9.51
C HIS A 177 -2.15 2.16 9.83
N ASN A 178 -0.98 1.74 9.33
CA ASN A 178 0.29 2.43 9.57
C ASN A 178 0.63 3.51 8.54
N ALA A 179 -0.17 3.68 7.48
CA ALA A 179 0.08 4.67 6.43
C ALA A 179 -0.04 6.12 6.93
N ILE A 180 -0.75 6.33 8.04
CA ILE A 180 -0.92 7.64 8.68
C ILE A 180 0.43 8.36 8.89
N LEU A 181 1.50 7.62 9.23
CA LEU A 181 2.84 8.18 9.43
C LEU A 181 3.45 8.73 8.14
N ALA A 182 3.18 8.08 7.00
CA ALA A 182 3.64 8.54 5.70
C ALA A 182 2.78 9.69 5.15
N VAL A 183 1.47 9.65 5.39
CA VAL A 183 0.52 10.63 4.82
C VAL A 183 0.47 11.93 5.61
N PHE A 184 0.63 11.88 6.94
CA PHE A 184 0.62 13.07 7.79
C PHE A 184 1.52 14.21 7.28
N PRO A 185 2.83 14.01 7.03
CA PRO A 185 3.68 15.08 6.52
C PRO A 185 3.26 15.58 5.13
N LEU A 186 2.69 14.73 4.27
CA LEU A 186 2.21 15.11 2.95
C LEU A 186 0.95 15.99 3.01
N ILE A 187 0.04 15.72 3.95
CA ILE A 187 -1.14 16.56 4.18
C ILE A 187 -0.75 17.88 4.82
N LEU A 188 0.20 17.87 5.77
CA LEU A 188 0.75 19.13 6.31
C LEU A 188 1.36 20.00 5.21
N LEU A 189 2.16 19.41 4.32
CA LEU A 189 2.70 20.10 3.14
C LEU A 189 1.60 20.63 2.23
N SER A 190 0.49 19.91 2.08
CA SER A 190 -0.65 20.34 1.27
C SER A 190 -1.31 21.62 1.82
N GLY A 191 -1.21 21.89 3.13
CA GLY A 191 -1.61 23.17 3.72
C GLY A 191 -0.80 24.37 3.18
N PHE A 192 0.51 24.18 2.96
CA PHE A 192 1.36 25.19 2.32
C PHE A 192 1.00 25.37 0.84
N VAL A 193 0.67 24.29 0.15
CA VAL A 193 0.20 24.36 -1.24
C VAL A 193 -1.11 25.13 -1.32
N LEU A 194 -2.06 24.85 -0.44
CA LEU A 194 -3.34 25.53 -0.41
C LEU A 194 -3.19 27.04 -0.15
N ALA A 195 -2.30 27.44 0.77
CA ALA A 195 -1.98 28.84 1.02
C ALA A 195 -1.34 29.55 -0.19
N LYS A 196 -0.63 28.83 -1.06
CA LYS A 196 -0.08 29.37 -2.32
C LYS A 196 -1.11 29.48 -3.44
N ILE A 197 -2.13 28.61 -3.43
CA ILE A 197 -3.28 28.69 -4.34
C ILE A 197 -4.12 29.94 -3.99
N TYR A 198 -4.31 30.22 -2.71
CA TYR A 198 -5.01 31.39 -2.18
C TYR A 198 -4.07 32.33 -1.41
N PRO A 199 -3.23 33.10 -2.11
CA PRO A 199 -2.26 33.97 -1.44
C PRO A 199 -2.96 35.07 -0.64
N VAL A 200 -2.67 35.14 0.66
CA VAL A 200 -3.07 36.24 1.54
C VAL A 200 -1.85 37.11 1.82
N GLN A 201 -2.02 38.44 1.80
CA GLN A 201 -0.95 39.38 2.13
C GLN A 201 -0.72 39.44 3.65
N ILE A 202 0.14 38.57 4.15
CA ILE A 202 0.54 38.50 5.56
C ILE A 202 2.06 38.29 5.67
N GLY A 203 2.64 38.65 6.82
CA GLY A 203 4.06 38.41 7.10
C GLY A 203 4.44 36.92 6.99
N LYS A 204 5.69 36.63 6.62
CA LYS A 204 6.18 35.24 6.37
C LYS A 204 5.93 34.28 7.54
N ALA A 205 6.13 34.74 8.78
CA ALA A 205 5.87 33.95 9.98
C ALA A 205 4.38 33.59 10.12
N SER A 206 3.49 34.56 9.90
CA SER A 206 2.04 34.35 9.91
C SER A 206 1.58 33.43 8.79
N SER A 207 2.20 33.52 7.60
CA SER A 207 1.91 32.62 6.46
C SER A 207 2.30 31.17 6.74
N THR A 208 3.46 30.95 7.38
CA THR A 208 3.92 29.62 7.79
C THR A 208 2.99 29.02 8.84
N LYS A 209 2.65 29.79 9.88
CA LYS A 209 1.71 29.36 10.93
C LYS A 209 0.34 29.02 10.34
N MET A 210 -0.19 29.87 9.45
CA MET A 210 -1.48 29.62 8.78
C MET A 210 -1.43 28.35 7.93
N SER A 211 -0.35 28.13 7.17
CA SER A 211 -0.18 26.92 6.35
C SER A 211 -0.17 25.65 7.18
N LEU A 212 0.48 25.67 8.35
CA LEU A 212 0.47 24.56 9.29
C LEU A 212 -0.93 24.32 9.87
N ILE A 213 -1.64 25.37 10.27
CA ILE A 213 -3.03 25.27 10.76
C ILE A 213 -3.93 24.67 9.70
N LEU A 214 -3.83 25.14 8.44
CA LEU A 214 -4.58 24.58 7.30
C LEU A 214 -4.24 23.11 7.08
N GLY A 215 -2.96 22.73 7.15
CA GLY A 215 -2.52 21.34 7.04
C GLY A 215 -3.08 20.45 8.14
N ILE A 216 -3.04 20.90 9.41
CA ILE A 216 -3.60 20.18 10.55
C ILE A 216 -5.12 20.05 10.43
N PHE A 217 -5.80 21.13 10.05
CA PHE A 217 -7.25 21.11 9.84
C PHE A 217 -7.65 20.16 8.72
N LEU A 218 -6.93 20.20 7.59
CA LEU A 218 -7.14 19.30 6.46
C LEU A 218 -6.89 17.84 6.86
N PHE A 219 -5.85 17.57 7.65
CA PHE A 219 -5.62 16.24 8.20
C PHE A 219 -6.79 15.78 9.08
N GLY A 220 -7.29 16.64 9.97
CA GLY A 220 -8.46 16.36 10.79
C GLY A 220 -9.69 16.01 9.96
N ILE A 221 -9.95 16.74 8.87
CA ILE A 221 -11.05 16.44 7.94
C ILE A 221 -10.85 15.07 7.28
N VAL A 222 -9.68 14.84 6.66
CA VAL A 222 -9.39 13.57 5.95
C VAL A 222 -9.48 12.38 6.91
N PHE A 223 -8.92 12.52 8.10
CA PHE A 223 -8.94 11.48 9.12
C PHE A 223 -10.37 11.21 9.62
N THR A 224 -11.16 12.24 9.86
CA THR A 224 -12.56 12.11 10.33
C THR A 224 -13.42 11.44 9.25
N ILE A 225 -13.36 11.92 8.01
CA ILE A 225 -14.12 11.36 6.89
C ILE A 225 -13.72 9.90 6.65
N GLY A 226 -12.41 9.62 6.57
CA GLY A 226 -11.95 8.26 6.33
C GLY A 226 -12.30 7.31 7.46
N SER A 227 -12.20 7.75 8.72
CA SER A 227 -12.61 6.94 9.88
C SER A 227 -14.12 6.70 9.88
N PHE A 228 -14.91 7.69 9.46
CA PHE A 228 -16.35 7.53 9.29
C PHE A 228 -16.66 6.49 8.20
N VAL A 229 -16.02 6.58 7.03
CA VAL A 229 -16.18 5.61 5.94
C VAL A 229 -15.75 4.21 6.37
N ASP A 230 -14.60 4.08 7.05
CA ASP A 230 -14.09 2.81 7.58
C ASP A 230 -15.09 2.14 8.53
N ASN A 231 -15.66 2.92 9.46
CA ASN A 231 -16.69 2.44 10.37
C ASN A 231 -18.01 2.11 9.68
N LEU A 232 -18.42 2.90 8.68
CA LEU A 232 -19.63 2.63 7.90
C LEU A 232 -19.52 1.34 7.08
N LEU A 233 -18.33 1.06 6.53
CA LEU A 233 -18.11 -0.13 5.72
C LEU A 233 -17.94 -1.38 6.60
N THR A 234 -17.34 -1.26 7.78
CA THR A 234 -17.06 -2.40 8.66
C THR A 234 -18.34 -2.98 9.26
N GLN A 235 -18.69 -4.20 8.87
CA GLN A 235 -19.85 -4.93 9.42
C GLN A 235 -19.45 -5.87 10.56
N LYS A 236 -18.23 -6.41 10.53
CA LYS A 236 -17.73 -7.40 11.49
C LYS A 236 -16.39 -7.00 12.07
N LYS A 237 -16.25 -7.15 13.40
CA LYS A 237 -14.99 -6.97 14.11
C LYS A 237 -14.27 -8.31 14.26
N THR A 238 -12.98 -8.32 13.95
CA THR A 238 -12.09 -9.49 13.87
C THR A 238 -10.80 -9.30 14.69
N TYR A 239 -10.61 -8.11 15.25
CA TYR A 239 -9.57 -7.82 16.26
C TYR A 239 -8.16 -8.27 15.84
N PRO A 240 -7.63 -7.91 14.65
CA PRO A 240 -6.35 -8.42 14.15
C PRO A 240 -5.15 -8.12 15.06
N PHE A 241 -5.24 -7.09 15.91
CA PHE A 241 -4.21 -6.74 16.89
C PHE A 241 -3.92 -7.86 17.91
N GLN A 242 -4.88 -8.78 18.14
CA GLN A 242 -4.72 -9.92 19.04
C GLN A 242 -3.49 -10.77 18.71
N GLN A 243 -3.10 -10.82 17.43
CA GLN A 243 -1.94 -11.58 16.96
C GLN A 243 -0.64 -11.12 17.58
N ILE A 244 -0.49 -9.80 17.70
CA ILE A 244 0.70 -9.17 18.29
C ILE A 244 0.73 -9.45 19.78
N MET A 245 -0.42 -9.34 20.45
CA MET A 245 -0.54 -9.56 21.89
C MET A 245 -0.22 -11.01 22.27
N LEU A 246 -0.79 -11.99 21.56
CA LEU A 246 -0.47 -13.40 21.78
C LEU A 246 1.01 -13.68 21.55
N HIS A 247 1.60 -13.13 20.48
CA HIS A 247 3.02 -13.34 20.17
C HIS A 247 3.93 -12.80 21.28
N ASP A 248 3.62 -11.61 21.81
CA ASP A 248 4.35 -11.02 22.91
C ASP A 248 4.20 -11.86 24.19
N LEU A 249 2.97 -12.26 24.54
CA LEU A 249 2.68 -13.12 25.69
C LEU A 249 3.38 -14.48 25.59
N ALA A 250 3.41 -15.10 24.41
CA ALA A 250 4.11 -16.36 24.17
C ALA A 250 5.62 -16.22 24.40
N GLY A 251 6.24 -15.18 23.81
CA GLY A 251 7.66 -14.91 23.97
C GLY A 251 8.04 -14.60 25.42
N MET A 252 7.19 -13.83 26.13
CA MET A 252 7.36 -13.54 27.55
C MET A 252 7.20 -14.80 28.41
N SER A 253 6.21 -15.65 28.10
CA SER A 253 5.95 -16.89 28.84
C SER A 253 7.15 -17.84 28.79
N ILE A 254 7.73 -18.01 27.60
CA ILE A 254 8.93 -18.82 27.38
C ILE A 254 10.12 -18.29 28.20
N ARG A 255 10.29 -16.96 28.22
CA ARG A 255 11.40 -16.29 28.91
C ARG A 255 11.29 -16.40 30.42
N LEU A 256 10.10 -16.16 30.95
CA LEU A 256 9.82 -16.16 32.38
C LEU A 256 9.61 -17.58 32.93
N LYS A 257 9.42 -18.57 32.04
CA LYS A 257 9.03 -19.94 32.39
C LYS A 257 7.68 -19.99 33.14
N THR A 258 6.79 -19.04 32.85
CA THR A 258 5.46 -18.90 33.43
C THR A 258 4.46 -18.72 32.31
N TYR A 259 3.30 -19.37 32.36
CA TYR A 259 2.25 -19.18 31.35
C TYR A 259 1.51 -17.86 31.59
N LEU A 260 1.57 -16.94 30.62
CA LEU A 260 0.87 -15.65 30.65
C LEU A 260 -0.30 -15.58 29.65
N ILE A 261 -0.48 -16.62 28.82
CA ILE A 261 -1.52 -16.66 27.80
C ILE A 261 -2.83 -17.14 28.46
N PRO A 262 -3.96 -16.42 28.29
CA PRO A 262 -5.26 -16.88 28.78
C PRO A 262 -5.64 -18.26 28.26
N GLU A 263 -6.30 -19.06 29.09
CA GLU A 263 -6.81 -20.39 28.68
C GLU A 263 -7.83 -20.28 27.55
N SER A 264 -8.59 -19.18 27.52
CA SER A 264 -9.54 -18.90 26.44
C SER A 264 -8.89 -18.89 25.06
N MET A 265 -7.58 -18.65 24.91
CA MET A 265 -6.90 -18.71 23.60
C MET A 265 -6.71 -20.14 23.07
N ALA A 266 -6.74 -21.16 23.93
CA ALA A 266 -6.47 -22.54 23.54
C ALA A 266 -7.54 -23.04 22.55
N SER A 267 -7.11 -23.75 21.51
CA SER A 267 -8.01 -24.39 20.53
C SER A 267 -8.65 -25.67 21.08
N SER A 268 -7.93 -26.39 21.94
CA SER A 268 -8.41 -27.56 22.66
C SER A 268 -7.92 -27.52 24.11
N GLU A 269 -6.64 -27.82 24.31
CA GLU A 269 -5.95 -27.75 25.59
C GLU A 269 -4.81 -26.74 25.50
N GLN A 270 -4.46 -26.15 26.65
CA GLN A 270 -3.34 -25.22 26.71
C GLN A 270 -2.04 -25.97 26.37
N PRO A 271 -1.27 -25.54 25.35
CA PRO A 271 -0.03 -26.21 24.98
C PRO A 271 0.93 -26.34 26.16
N SER A 272 1.76 -27.38 26.21
CA SER A 272 2.83 -27.43 27.22
C SER A 272 3.90 -26.36 26.96
N MET A 273 4.69 -25.97 27.96
CA MET A 273 5.80 -25.02 27.77
C MET A 273 6.82 -25.53 26.73
N LYS A 274 6.96 -26.85 26.59
CA LYS A 274 7.79 -27.50 25.57
C LYS A 274 7.19 -27.28 24.17
N ASP A 275 5.88 -27.46 24.02
CA ASP A 275 5.18 -27.25 22.76
C ASP A 275 5.17 -25.78 22.36
N LEU A 276 4.92 -24.87 23.30
CA LEU A 276 4.98 -23.43 23.05
C LEU A 276 6.35 -22.99 22.53
N ARG A 277 7.44 -23.51 23.12
CA ARG A 277 8.80 -23.28 22.60
C ARG A 277 9.02 -23.82 21.19
N ARG A 278 8.36 -24.93 20.82
CA ARG A 278 8.47 -25.54 19.49
C ARG A 278 7.74 -24.71 18.43
N ILE A 279 6.54 -24.22 18.74
CA ILE A 279 5.73 -23.48 17.77
C ILE A 279 6.10 -21.99 17.71
N TYR A 280 6.63 -21.41 18.78
CA TYR A 280 6.96 -20.00 18.83
C TYR A 280 8.16 -19.66 17.92
N GLN A 281 7.94 -18.76 16.95
CA GLN A 281 8.97 -18.21 16.09
C GLN A 281 9.08 -16.70 16.29
N ARG A 282 10.30 -16.16 16.40
CA ARG A 282 10.50 -14.72 16.67
C ARG A 282 10.05 -13.82 15.52
N ASN A 283 10.21 -14.28 14.29
CA ASN A 283 9.93 -13.54 13.06
C ASN A 283 8.60 -13.94 12.40
N SER A 284 7.79 -14.79 13.03
CA SER A 284 6.57 -15.31 12.44
C SER A 284 5.53 -15.63 13.51
N ILE A 285 4.29 -15.25 13.24
CA ILE A 285 3.12 -15.60 14.04
C ILE A 285 2.40 -16.85 13.51
N LYS A 286 2.82 -17.38 12.35
CA LYS A 286 2.04 -18.38 11.59
C LYS A 286 1.74 -19.64 12.40
N ASN A 287 2.76 -20.19 13.04
CA ASN A 287 2.63 -21.39 13.86
C ASN A 287 1.79 -21.19 15.13
N LEU A 288 1.54 -19.95 15.56
CA LEU A 288 0.70 -19.71 16.73
C LEU A 288 -0.80 -19.77 16.39
N TYR A 289 -1.19 -19.56 15.13
CA TYR A 289 -2.60 -19.38 14.77
C TYR A 289 -3.10 -20.35 13.69
N TRP A 290 -2.27 -20.69 12.71
CA TRP A 290 -2.73 -21.38 11.52
C TRP A 290 -2.46 -22.89 11.62
N PRO A 291 -3.50 -23.74 11.56
CA PRO A 291 -3.38 -25.19 11.68
C PRO A 291 -2.56 -25.82 10.55
N ASP A 292 -2.50 -25.18 9.38
CA ASP A 292 -1.72 -25.63 8.22
C ASP A 292 -0.22 -25.78 8.53
N PHE A 293 0.29 -25.10 9.56
CA PHE A 293 1.69 -25.15 9.96
C PHE A 293 1.96 -26.09 11.13
N THR A 294 0.96 -26.35 11.98
CA THR A 294 1.11 -27.16 13.18
C THR A 294 -0.25 -27.55 13.77
N ASN A 295 -0.34 -28.79 14.25
CA ASN A 295 -1.53 -29.27 14.97
C ASN A 295 -1.73 -28.56 16.31
N ILE A 296 -0.69 -27.94 16.86
CA ILE A 296 -0.75 -27.13 18.10
C ILE A 296 -0.77 -25.66 17.72
N HIS A 297 -1.91 -25.00 17.93
CA HIS A 297 -2.15 -23.60 17.61
C HIS A 297 -3.22 -23.02 18.54
N TYR A 298 -3.32 -21.70 18.58
CA TYR A 298 -4.31 -20.92 19.31
C TYR A 298 -5.41 -20.43 18.37
N LYS A 299 -6.59 -20.16 18.93
CA LYS A 299 -7.73 -19.69 18.15
C LYS A 299 -7.64 -18.18 17.89
N ILE A 300 -8.25 -17.74 16.78
CA ILE A 300 -8.56 -16.33 16.57
C ILE A 300 -9.86 -16.03 17.30
N LEU A 301 -9.82 -15.08 18.22
CA LEU A 301 -10.95 -14.65 19.02
C LEU A 301 -11.87 -13.72 18.22
N HIS A 302 -13.16 -13.97 18.30
CA HIS A 302 -14.22 -13.10 17.76
C HIS A 302 -15.16 -12.57 18.84
N ASP A 303 -15.12 -13.16 20.04
CA ASP A 303 -15.91 -12.73 21.20
C ASP A 303 -15.22 -11.54 21.89
N PRO A 304 -15.86 -10.36 21.98
CA PRO A 304 -15.30 -9.19 22.63
C PRO A 304 -14.86 -9.42 24.08
N ALA A 305 -15.55 -10.30 24.83
CA ALA A 305 -15.20 -10.59 26.21
C ALA A 305 -13.85 -11.32 26.32
N GLN A 306 -13.64 -12.34 25.47
CA GLN A 306 -12.38 -13.08 25.40
C GLN A 306 -11.24 -12.19 24.87
N VAL A 307 -11.53 -11.30 23.90
CA VAL A 307 -10.55 -10.32 23.44
C VAL A 307 -10.15 -9.37 24.58
N GLY A 308 -11.11 -8.92 25.39
CA GLY A 308 -10.86 -8.11 26.58
C GLY A 308 -9.98 -8.83 27.61
N GLU A 309 -10.20 -10.13 27.83
CA GLU A 309 -9.33 -10.97 28.68
C GLU A 309 -7.89 -11.01 28.16
N LEU A 310 -7.70 -11.23 26.85
CA LEU A 310 -6.38 -11.21 26.22
C LEU A 310 -5.69 -9.84 26.36
N VAL A 311 -6.42 -8.75 26.15
CA VAL A 311 -5.90 -7.39 26.32
C VAL A 311 -5.45 -7.18 27.77
N ASN A 312 -6.28 -7.57 28.75
CA ASN A 312 -5.95 -7.44 30.16
C ASN A 312 -4.72 -8.28 30.55
N ALA A 313 -4.61 -9.51 30.05
CA ALA A 313 -3.45 -10.37 30.26
C ALA A 313 -2.18 -9.78 29.65
N TRP A 314 -2.27 -9.21 28.45
CA TRP A 314 -1.15 -8.52 27.80
C TRP A 314 -0.74 -7.27 28.56
N VAL A 315 -1.67 -6.39 28.94
CA VAL A 315 -1.39 -5.18 29.73
C VAL A 315 -0.74 -5.57 31.06
N LYS A 316 -1.32 -6.52 31.80
CA LYS A 316 -0.75 -7.02 33.05
C LYS A 316 0.65 -7.58 32.84
N GLY A 317 0.87 -8.40 31.82
CA GLY A 317 2.20 -8.94 31.49
C GLY A 317 3.23 -7.83 31.22
N VAL A 318 2.85 -6.80 30.47
CA VAL A 318 3.72 -5.65 30.17
C VAL A 318 4.05 -4.85 31.43
N VAL A 319 3.07 -4.62 32.31
CA VAL A 319 3.24 -3.86 33.57
C VAL A 319 4.03 -4.65 34.61
N ASP A 320 3.73 -5.93 34.80
CA ASP A 320 4.39 -6.79 35.79
C ASP A 320 5.82 -7.17 35.36
N TYR A 321 6.08 -7.27 34.04
CA TYR A 321 7.35 -7.72 33.49
C TYR A 321 7.89 -6.81 32.36
N PRO A 322 8.10 -5.51 32.59
CA PRO A 322 8.45 -4.54 31.53
C PRO A 322 9.78 -4.87 30.85
N ARG A 323 10.77 -5.35 31.61
CA ARG A 323 12.06 -5.78 31.05
C ARG A 323 11.91 -6.99 30.12
N ALA A 324 11.05 -7.94 30.47
CA ALA A 324 10.80 -9.12 29.64
C ALA A 324 10.13 -8.72 28.33
N TYR A 325 9.12 -7.83 28.40
CA TYR A 325 8.45 -7.27 27.23
C TYR A 325 9.41 -6.50 26.31
N LEU A 326 10.20 -5.55 26.85
CA LEU A 326 11.12 -4.74 26.03
C LEU A 326 12.19 -5.60 25.36
N LEU A 327 12.77 -6.56 26.07
CA LEU A 327 13.70 -7.52 25.48
C LEU A 327 13.03 -8.38 24.41
N GLN A 328 11.79 -8.79 24.64
CA GLN A 328 11.02 -9.57 23.69
C GLN A 328 10.79 -8.78 22.39
N ARG A 329 10.23 -7.57 22.47
CA ARG A 329 10.02 -6.68 21.32
C ARG A 329 11.32 -6.34 20.60
N SER A 330 12.40 -6.08 21.34
CA SER A 330 13.72 -5.81 20.74
C SER A 330 14.27 -7.00 19.96
N ASN A 331 14.06 -8.22 20.45
CA ASN A 331 14.49 -9.44 19.75
C ASN A 331 13.62 -9.72 18.52
N VAL A 332 12.31 -9.48 18.60
CA VAL A 332 11.41 -9.58 17.44
C VAL A 332 11.82 -8.59 16.37
N PHE A 333 12.00 -7.31 16.73
CA PHE A 333 12.47 -6.26 15.82
C PHE A 333 13.79 -6.67 15.13
N ALA A 334 14.81 -7.02 15.92
CA ALA A 334 16.10 -7.45 15.40
C ALA A 334 16.00 -8.67 14.46
N SER A 335 15.05 -9.59 14.71
CA SER A 335 14.83 -10.74 13.85
C SER A 335 14.16 -10.37 12.53
N VAL A 336 13.14 -9.50 12.56
CA VAL A 336 12.38 -9.07 11.37
C VAL A 336 13.27 -8.30 10.40
N ILE A 337 14.14 -7.42 10.90
CA ILE A 337 15.09 -6.67 10.05
C ILE A 337 16.41 -7.42 9.79
N ASN A 338 16.51 -8.69 10.21
CA ASN A 338 17.71 -9.53 10.11
C ASN A 338 18.99 -8.94 10.74
N LEU A 339 18.88 -8.12 11.78
CA LEU A 339 20.01 -7.38 12.35
C LEU A 339 21.14 -8.28 12.86
N ARG A 340 20.80 -9.49 13.32
CA ARG A 340 21.74 -10.45 13.92
C ARG A 340 22.15 -11.58 12.96
N GLY A 341 21.77 -11.49 11.69
CA GLY A 341 21.95 -12.56 10.71
C GLY A 341 21.06 -13.78 10.98
N GLY A 342 20.99 -14.67 9.99
CA GLY A 342 20.17 -15.88 10.05
C GLY A 342 19.54 -16.23 8.69
N LYS A 343 18.97 -17.43 8.60
CA LYS A 343 18.11 -17.82 7.47
C LYS A 343 16.78 -17.09 7.63
N ASN A 344 16.65 -15.93 7.01
CA ASN A 344 15.34 -15.34 6.80
C ASN A 344 14.67 -15.99 5.61
N CYS A 345 13.33 -16.10 5.67
CA CYS A 345 12.53 -16.36 4.49
C CYS A 345 12.74 -15.17 3.55
N ALA A 346 13.69 -15.27 2.63
CA ALA A 346 13.73 -14.32 1.54
C ALA A 346 12.44 -14.53 0.73
N PRO A 347 11.77 -13.46 0.27
CA PRO A 347 10.44 -13.54 -0.33
C PRO A 347 10.35 -14.45 -1.57
N TYR A 348 11.50 -14.89 -2.10
CA TYR A 348 11.62 -15.81 -3.23
C TYR A 348 12.48 -17.05 -2.95
N TYR A 349 13.00 -17.23 -1.73
CA TYR A 349 13.63 -18.50 -1.35
C TYR A 349 12.58 -19.38 -0.68
N TYR A 350 11.89 -20.14 -1.52
CA TYR A 350 11.31 -21.41 -1.10
C TYR A 350 12.48 -22.30 -0.65
N VAL A 351 12.82 -22.25 0.63
CA VAL A 351 13.65 -23.29 1.23
C VAL A 351 12.69 -24.38 1.64
N ASP A 352 12.85 -25.57 1.07
CA ASP A 352 12.10 -26.83 1.29
C ASP A 352 11.89 -27.24 2.77
N THR A 353 12.40 -26.46 3.72
CA THR A 353 12.39 -26.75 5.14
C THR A 353 11.19 -26.19 5.91
N VAL A 354 10.29 -25.39 5.31
CA VAL A 354 9.17 -24.77 6.06
C VAL A 354 7.79 -24.92 5.40
N TYR A 355 7.69 -25.40 4.15
CA TYR A 355 6.38 -25.49 3.50
C TYR A 355 6.31 -26.59 2.43
N LYS A 356 5.55 -27.66 2.74
CA LYS A 356 4.84 -28.44 1.72
C LYS A 356 3.35 -28.21 1.99
N PRO A 357 2.63 -27.43 1.16
CA PRO A 357 1.18 -27.38 1.28
C PRO A 357 0.67 -28.80 0.99
N ARG A 358 0.06 -29.44 1.99
CA ARG A 358 -0.76 -30.62 1.72
C ARG A 358 -2.03 -30.13 1.01
N GLY A 359 -2.06 -30.32 -0.31
CA GLY A 359 -3.27 -30.17 -1.12
C GLY A 359 -3.61 -28.73 -1.49
N HIS A 360 -3.27 -28.35 -2.72
CA HIS A 360 -4.14 -27.61 -3.66
C HIS A 360 -3.37 -27.16 -4.92
N TYR A 361 -2.57 -28.06 -5.49
CA TYR A 361 -2.22 -28.04 -6.91
C TYR A 361 -2.15 -29.50 -7.39
N GLN A 362 -3.28 -30.20 -7.35
CA GLN A 362 -3.46 -31.25 -8.36
C GLN A 362 -3.76 -30.49 -9.64
N SER A 363 -2.79 -30.50 -10.55
CA SER A 363 -3.04 -30.23 -11.96
C SER A 363 -4.24 -31.06 -12.38
N ALA A 364 -5.38 -30.42 -12.63
CA ALA A 364 -6.40 -31.03 -13.45
C ALA A 364 -5.78 -31.16 -14.84
N ALA A 365 -5.24 -32.34 -15.13
CA ALA A 365 -5.06 -32.79 -16.49
C ALA A 365 -6.44 -33.18 -17.00
N VAL A 366 -7.04 -32.31 -17.82
CA VAL A 366 -7.77 -32.62 -19.07
C VAL A 366 -7.73 -31.36 -19.93
#